data_AF-A0A917ELV8-F1
#
_entry.id   AF-A0A917ELV8-F1
#
_cell.length_a   1.000
_cell.length_b   1.000
_cell.length_c   1.000
_cell.angle_alpha   90.00
_cell.angle_beta   90.00
_cell.angle_gamma   90.00
#
_symmetry.space_group_name_H-M   'P 1'
#
loop_
_entity.id
_entity.type
_entity.pdbx_description
1 polymer ?
#
loop_
_entity_poly.entity_id
_entity_poly.type
_entity_poly.pdbx_seq_one_letter_code
_entity_poly.pdbx_strand_id
1 'polypeptide(L)'
;MPIIKNIDLFNPHDREKNRKFYLETRCMSLLYRRLLPTLKTEEYRGVFINCLSSIDEIDDPYDDLYLMFDHLTIFIERDMNEYSCLSTNIEKKTYMLDAIQEGMEKAADQLKWDKEILYKVYQQVVDFNYVNEYIYTKKSSPNRKYVCSIICEHDVSHIDVYIQVKKRYGKKVIGKEKIYRTRYTDEEYLFFSFWKSRMDKR
;
A
#
# COMPACT_ATOMS: atom_id res chain seq x y z
N MET A 1 9.29 7.42 19.58
CA MET A 1 7.87 7.33 19.20
C MET A 1 7.78 6.65 17.86
N PRO A 2 7.09 5.51 17.76
CA PRO A 2 6.77 4.89 16.48
C PRO A 2 5.98 5.84 15.56
N ILE A 3 6.03 5.51 14.28
CA ILE A 3 5.35 6.21 13.19
C ILE A 3 4.55 5.14 12.46
N ILE A 4 3.34 5.46 12.00
CA ILE A 4 2.58 4.56 11.14
C ILE A 4 3.35 4.34 9.83
N LYS A 5 3.74 3.09 9.60
CA LYS A 5 4.49 2.63 8.44
C LYS A 5 3.70 1.69 7.56
N ASN A 6 2.67 1.02 8.09
CA ASN A 6 1.88 0.03 7.36
C ASN A 6 0.38 0.29 7.59
N ILE A 7 -0.41 0.07 6.54
CA ILE A 7 -1.87 0.14 6.57
C ILE A 7 -2.33 -1.03 5.72
N ASP A 8 -2.89 -2.05 6.35
CA ASP A 8 -3.17 -3.30 5.65
C ASP A 8 -4.64 -3.69 5.80
N LEU A 9 -5.23 -4.19 4.71
CA LEU A 9 -6.63 -4.61 4.64
C LEU A 9 -6.70 -6.13 4.59
N PHE A 10 -7.53 -6.70 5.45
CA PHE A 10 -7.65 -8.13 5.66
C PHE A 10 -9.10 -8.58 5.67
N ASN A 11 -9.38 -9.76 5.12
CA ASN A 11 -10.63 -10.47 5.26
C ASN A 11 -10.37 -11.78 6.02
N PRO A 12 -10.42 -11.80 7.35
CA PRO A 12 -9.89 -12.89 8.17
C PRO A 12 -10.57 -14.25 7.96
N HIS A 13 -11.88 -14.29 7.67
CA HIS A 13 -12.67 -15.52 7.69
C HIS A 13 -12.44 -16.48 6.51
N ASP A 14 -11.83 -16.01 5.41
CA ASP A 14 -11.52 -16.86 4.25
C ASP A 14 -10.06 -16.68 3.86
N ARG A 15 -9.21 -17.63 4.25
CA ARG A 15 -7.75 -17.54 4.07
C ARG A 15 -7.32 -17.33 2.61
N GLU A 16 -7.98 -17.99 1.65
CA GLU A 16 -7.60 -17.90 0.25
C GLU A 16 -8.04 -16.56 -0.35
N LYS A 17 -9.28 -16.14 -0.08
CA LYS A 17 -9.76 -14.82 -0.48
C LYS A 17 -8.97 -13.72 0.20
N ASN A 18 -8.62 -13.89 1.47
CA ASN A 18 -7.80 -12.95 2.24
C ASN A 18 -6.45 -12.72 1.58
N ARG A 19 -5.74 -13.81 1.23
CA ARG A 19 -4.42 -13.70 0.59
C ARG A 19 -4.50 -12.92 -0.71
N LYS A 20 -5.51 -13.21 -1.55
CA LYS A 20 -5.74 -12.49 -2.80
C LYS A 20 -6.07 -11.02 -2.53
N PHE A 21 -6.99 -10.77 -1.61
CA PHE A 21 -7.44 -9.42 -1.23
C PHE A 21 -6.29 -8.57 -0.67
N TYR A 22 -5.53 -9.11 0.28
CA TYR A 22 -4.33 -8.47 0.82
C TYR A 22 -3.37 -8.06 -0.30
N LEU A 23 -3.04 -8.98 -1.21
CA LEU A 23 -2.15 -8.68 -2.34
C LEU A 23 -2.74 -7.59 -3.25
N GLU A 24 -4.03 -7.65 -3.56
CA GLU A 24 -4.68 -6.66 -4.43
C GLU A 24 -4.74 -5.26 -3.79
N THR A 25 -4.92 -5.17 -2.46
CA THR A 25 -5.04 -3.91 -1.70
C THR A 25 -3.73 -3.16 -1.53
N ARG A 26 -2.57 -3.85 -1.60
CA ARG A 26 -1.23 -3.25 -1.44
C ARG A 26 -1.02 -2.00 -2.28
N CYS A 27 -1.56 -2.00 -3.50
CA CYS A 27 -1.41 -0.87 -4.42
C CYS A 27 -1.99 0.43 -3.85
N MET A 28 -3.16 0.38 -3.20
CA MET A 28 -3.81 1.56 -2.60
C MET A 28 -3.28 1.86 -1.21
N SER A 29 -3.03 0.84 -0.39
CA SER A 29 -2.39 1.00 0.93
C SER A 29 -1.07 1.75 0.82
N LEU A 30 -0.21 1.35 -0.12
CA LEU A 30 1.08 1.99 -0.35
C LEU A 30 0.93 3.44 -0.86
N LEU A 31 -0.02 3.69 -1.76
CA LEU A 31 -0.27 5.02 -2.30
C LEU A 31 -0.74 5.97 -1.20
N TYR A 32 -1.78 5.59 -0.46
CA TYR A 32 -2.33 6.35 0.66
C TYR A 32 -1.24 6.65 1.70
N ARG A 33 -0.50 5.61 2.11
CA ARG A 33 0.60 5.76 3.07
C ARG A 33 1.66 6.76 2.62
N ARG A 34 2.07 6.74 1.35
CA ARG A 34 3.12 7.63 0.84
C ARG A 34 2.71 9.09 0.83
N LEU A 35 1.41 9.36 0.77
CA LEU A 35 0.83 10.70 0.83
C LEU A 35 0.53 11.15 2.26
N LEU A 36 0.37 10.19 3.18
CA LEU A 36 0.16 10.45 4.60
C LEU A 36 1.37 11.17 5.21
N PRO A 37 1.16 12.28 5.95
CA PRO A 37 2.24 12.85 6.73
C PRO A 37 2.65 11.89 7.85
N THR A 38 3.77 12.21 8.50
CA THR A 38 4.23 11.43 9.65
C THR A 38 3.22 11.52 10.80
N LEU A 39 2.44 10.46 10.99
CA LEU A 39 1.56 10.29 12.15
C LEU A 39 2.34 9.57 13.25
N LYS A 40 2.50 10.25 14.39
CA LYS A 40 3.18 9.70 15.56
C LYS A 40 2.21 8.86 16.37
N THR A 41 2.74 7.80 16.94
CA THR A 41 2.06 6.91 17.88
C THR A 41 2.99 6.63 19.06
N GLU A 42 2.41 6.14 20.15
CA GLU A 42 3.20 5.68 21.30
C GLU A 42 3.62 4.22 21.12
N GLU A 43 2.74 3.39 20.56
CA GLU A 43 2.89 1.93 20.54
C GLU A 43 2.85 1.33 19.12
N TYR A 44 1.95 1.81 18.26
CA TYR A 44 1.66 1.15 16.98
C TYR A 44 2.54 1.58 15.81
N ARG A 45 3.03 0.63 15.03
CA ARG A 45 3.78 0.83 13.79
C ARG A 45 2.92 0.73 12.53
N GLY A 46 1.66 0.31 12.66
CA GLY A 46 0.74 0.25 11.55
C GLY A 46 -0.72 0.17 12.00
N VAL A 47 -1.62 0.18 11.03
CA VAL A 47 -3.05 -0.02 11.22
C VAL A 47 -3.46 -1.29 10.47
N PHE A 48 -4.10 -2.21 11.16
CA PHE A 48 -4.57 -3.48 10.63
C PHE A 48 -6.10 -3.45 10.55
N ILE A 49 -6.61 -3.31 9.32
CA ILE A 49 -8.03 -3.08 9.04
C ILE A 49 -8.67 -4.42 8.65
N ASN A 50 -9.41 -5.01 9.58
CA ASN A 50 -10.24 -6.19 9.34
C ASN A 50 -11.57 -5.78 8.69
N CYS A 51 -11.77 -6.21 7.45
CA CYS A 51 -12.97 -6.04 6.65
C CYS A 51 -13.88 -7.25 6.86
N LEU A 52 -15.00 -7.05 7.53
CA LEU A 52 -15.96 -8.09 7.91
C LEU A 52 -17.31 -7.85 7.24
N SER A 53 -18.12 -8.89 7.02
CA SER A 53 -19.46 -8.69 6.44
C SER A 53 -20.40 -8.05 7.46
N SER A 54 -20.21 -8.36 8.75
CA SER A 54 -20.86 -7.73 9.89
C SER A 54 -19.91 -7.75 11.09
N ILE A 55 -19.92 -6.70 11.92
CA ILE A 55 -19.16 -6.68 13.18
C ILE A 55 -19.69 -7.72 14.17
N ASP A 56 -20.95 -8.16 14.03
CA ASP A 56 -21.55 -9.20 14.87
C ASP A 56 -20.91 -10.60 14.64
N GLU A 57 -20.11 -10.77 13.58
CA GLU A 57 -19.33 -12.00 13.32
C GLU A 57 -18.13 -12.14 14.27
N ILE A 58 -17.82 -11.11 15.06
CA ILE A 58 -16.71 -11.12 16.02
C ILE A 58 -17.18 -11.73 17.36
N ASP A 59 -16.83 -13.00 17.57
CA ASP A 59 -17.02 -13.65 18.88
C ASP A 59 -16.06 -13.10 19.94
N ASP A 60 -14.77 -12.95 19.59
CA ASP A 60 -13.72 -12.36 20.43
C ASP A 60 -12.82 -11.43 19.60
N PRO A 61 -12.80 -10.11 19.87
CA PRO A 61 -11.95 -9.17 19.14
C PRO A 61 -10.44 -9.35 19.44
N TYR A 62 -10.08 -10.15 20.43
CA TYR A 62 -8.70 -10.48 20.79
C TYR A 62 -8.23 -11.84 20.25
N ASP A 63 -9.03 -12.50 19.40
CA ASP A 63 -8.58 -13.70 18.70
C ASP A 63 -7.35 -13.39 17.84
N ASP A 64 -6.36 -14.28 17.86
CA ASP A 64 -5.13 -14.17 17.07
C ASP A 64 -5.40 -13.97 15.57
N LEU A 65 -6.58 -14.37 15.09
CA LEU A 65 -7.06 -14.15 13.73
C LEU A 65 -7.13 -12.65 13.35
N TYR A 66 -7.42 -11.77 14.31
CA TYR A 66 -7.64 -10.33 14.09
C TYR A 66 -6.46 -9.46 14.51
N LEU A 67 -5.43 -10.05 15.11
CA LEU A 67 -4.33 -9.33 15.71
C LEU A 67 -3.07 -9.39 14.84
N MET A 68 -2.38 -8.26 14.75
CA MET A 68 -1.01 -8.21 14.26
C MET A 68 -0.15 -7.45 15.26
N PHE A 69 0.98 -8.04 15.64
CA PHE A 69 1.91 -7.43 16.57
C PHE A 69 2.34 -6.04 16.11
N ASP A 70 2.44 -5.09 17.04
CA ASP A 70 2.72 -3.67 16.80
C ASP A 70 1.70 -2.95 15.87
N HIS A 71 0.52 -3.50 15.59
CA HIS A 71 -0.50 -2.83 14.79
C HIS A 71 -1.73 -2.48 15.63
N LEU A 72 -2.34 -1.35 15.31
CA LEU A 72 -3.67 -1.01 15.82
C LEU A 72 -4.71 -1.78 15.01
N THR A 73 -5.44 -2.68 15.65
CA THR A 73 -6.55 -3.41 15.02
C THR A 73 -7.79 -2.53 14.91
N ILE A 74 -8.34 -2.43 13.70
CA ILE A 74 -9.57 -1.71 13.38
C ILE A 74 -10.52 -2.65 12.63
N PHE A 75 -11.81 -2.58 12.95
CA PHE A 75 -12.85 -3.34 12.28
C PHE A 75 -13.74 -2.42 11.45
N ILE A 76 -14.03 -2.83 10.21
CA ILE A 76 -14.96 -2.16 9.30
C ILE A 76 -15.93 -3.17 8.69
N GLU A 77 -17.16 -2.72 8.41
CA GLU A 77 -18.16 -3.52 7.72
C GLU A 77 -18.04 -3.29 6.22
N ARG A 78 -17.69 -4.34 5.48
CA ARG A 78 -17.42 -4.32 4.05
C ARG A 78 -17.76 -5.67 3.44
N ASP A 79 -18.69 -5.69 2.49
CA ASP A 79 -19.08 -6.93 1.81
C ASP A 79 -17.98 -7.39 0.83
N MET A 80 -17.25 -8.42 1.25
CA MET A 80 -16.18 -8.99 0.44
C MET A 80 -16.69 -9.71 -0.82
N ASN A 81 -17.98 -10.03 -0.89
CA ASN A 81 -18.61 -10.52 -2.12
C ASN A 81 -18.79 -9.40 -3.12
N GLU A 82 -19.16 -8.19 -2.67
CA GLU A 82 -19.21 -6.98 -3.50
C GLU A 82 -17.86 -6.75 -4.16
N TYR A 83 -16.78 -6.72 -3.36
CA TYR A 83 -15.42 -6.57 -3.87
C TYR A 83 -15.06 -7.63 -4.93
N SER A 84 -15.47 -8.89 -4.69
CA SER A 84 -15.19 -10.00 -5.59
C SER A 84 -15.92 -9.90 -6.93
N CYS A 85 -17.05 -9.19 -6.97
CA CYS A 85 -17.85 -8.94 -8.17
C CYS A 85 -17.38 -7.73 -8.98
N LEU A 86 -16.50 -6.88 -8.45
CA LEU A 86 -15.98 -5.71 -9.16
C LEU A 86 -15.15 -6.12 -10.39
N SER A 87 -15.47 -5.51 -11.53
CA SER A 87 -15.00 -5.95 -12.84
C SER A 87 -13.76 -5.20 -13.32
N THR A 88 -13.59 -3.96 -12.86
CA THR A 88 -12.50 -3.07 -13.28
C THR A 88 -11.52 -2.77 -12.14
N ASN A 89 -10.26 -2.47 -12.50
CA ASN A 89 -9.27 -2.05 -11.51
C ASN A 89 -9.65 -0.72 -10.84
N ILE A 90 -10.37 0.16 -11.53
CA ILE A 90 -10.77 1.47 -10.96
C ILE A 90 -11.84 1.29 -9.88
N GLU A 91 -12.84 0.44 -10.10
CA GLU A 91 -13.84 0.07 -9.08
C GLU A 91 -13.17 -0.53 -7.86
N LYS A 92 -12.27 -1.51 -8.08
CA LYS A 92 -11.50 -2.14 -7.00
C LYS A 92 -10.67 -1.14 -6.19
N LYS A 93 -9.95 -0.24 -6.86
CA LYS A 93 -9.15 0.79 -6.19
C LYS A 93 -10.00 1.78 -5.40
N THR A 94 -11.17 2.13 -5.91
CA THR A 94 -12.14 2.99 -5.22
C THR A 94 -12.62 2.30 -3.95
N TYR A 95 -13.07 1.05 -4.06
CA TYR A 95 -13.50 0.23 -2.92
C TYR A 95 -12.41 0.14 -1.83
N MET A 96 -11.17 -0.15 -2.24
CA MET A 96 -10.02 -0.22 -1.32
C MET A 96 -9.74 1.11 -0.65
N LEU A 97 -9.77 2.22 -1.41
CA LEU A 97 -9.52 3.56 -0.87
C LEU A 97 -10.58 3.94 0.17
N ASP A 98 -11.84 3.64 -0.09
CA ASP A 98 -12.94 3.91 0.84
C ASP A 98 -12.80 3.08 2.12
N ALA A 99 -12.43 1.81 2.00
CA ALA A 99 -12.14 0.94 3.13
C ALA A 99 -10.93 1.42 3.96
N ILE A 100 -9.85 1.85 3.29
CA ILE A 100 -8.69 2.47 3.95
C ILE A 100 -9.12 3.73 4.70
N GLN A 101 -9.88 4.61 4.06
CA GLN A 101 -10.32 5.87 4.66
C GLN A 101 -11.16 5.65 5.90
N GLU A 102 -12.16 4.77 5.82
CA GLU A 102 -13.02 4.43 6.94
C GLU A 102 -12.21 3.84 8.11
N GLY A 103 -11.31 2.88 7.83
CA GLY A 103 -10.46 2.29 8.86
C GLY A 103 -9.50 3.29 9.48
N MET A 104 -8.93 4.20 8.68
CA MET A 104 -8.04 5.25 9.16
C MET A 104 -8.78 6.32 9.97
N GLU A 105 -10.03 6.65 9.63
CA GLU A 105 -10.87 7.55 10.43
C GLU A 105 -11.20 6.96 11.80
N LYS A 106 -11.52 5.66 11.86
CA LYS A 106 -11.68 4.94 13.13
C LYS A 106 -10.39 4.92 13.94
N ALA A 107 -9.24 4.72 13.30
CA ALA A 107 -7.93 4.83 13.96
C ALA A 107 -7.67 6.25 14.48
N ALA A 108 -8.06 7.29 13.73
CA ALA A 108 -7.95 8.68 14.14
C ALA A 108 -8.81 9.01 15.37
N ASP A 109 -10.00 8.41 15.50
CA ASP A 109 -10.82 8.59 16.71
C ASP A 109 -10.13 8.04 17.96
N GLN A 110 -9.50 6.86 17.84
CA GLN A 110 -8.80 6.22 18.97
C GLN A 110 -7.50 6.95 19.32
N LEU A 111 -6.73 7.35 18.31
CA LEU A 111 -5.42 7.98 18.48
C LEU A 111 -5.46 9.51 18.49
N LYS A 112 -6.66 10.10 18.42
CA LYS A 112 -6.93 11.55 18.43
C LYS A 112 -6.17 12.29 17.32
N TRP A 113 -6.11 11.71 16.13
CA TRP A 113 -5.54 12.37 14.96
C TRP A 113 -6.56 13.32 14.33
N ASP A 114 -6.06 14.36 13.67
CA ASP A 114 -6.89 15.25 12.87
C ASP A 114 -7.37 14.55 11.58
N LYS A 115 -8.68 14.27 11.50
CA LYS A 115 -9.31 13.62 10.34
C LYS A 115 -9.20 14.43 9.06
N GLU A 116 -9.03 15.76 9.15
CA GLU A 116 -8.83 16.62 7.99
C GLU A 116 -7.56 16.24 7.21
N ILE A 117 -6.54 15.73 7.91
CA ILE A 117 -5.33 15.19 7.27
C ILE A 117 -5.67 13.98 6.41
N LEU A 118 -6.49 13.06 6.93
CA LEU A 118 -6.90 11.84 6.23
C LEU A 118 -7.75 12.18 5.00
N TYR A 119 -8.70 13.09 5.15
CA TYR A 119 -9.53 13.58 4.04
C TYR A 119 -8.68 14.20 2.92
N LYS A 120 -7.67 15.01 3.26
CA LYS A 120 -6.74 15.57 2.26
C LYS A 120 -5.95 14.48 1.52
N VAL A 121 -5.54 13.42 2.21
CA VAL A 121 -4.86 12.28 1.58
C VAL A 121 -5.80 11.55 0.63
N TYR A 122 -7.04 11.28 1.05
CA TYR A 122 -8.08 10.70 0.20
C TYR A 122 -8.26 11.49 -1.10
N GLN A 123 -8.45 12.80 -1.00
CA GLN A 123 -8.61 13.68 -2.17
C GLN A 123 -7.38 13.65 -3.08
N GLN A 124 -6.16 13.63 -2.52
CA GLN A 124 -4.95 13.51 -3.34
C GLN A 124 -4.88 12.18 -4.11
N VAL A 125 -5.35 11.07 -3.53
CA VAL A 125 -5.42 9.78 -4.25
C VAL A 125 -6.38 9.87 -5.43
N VAL A 126 -7.53 10.51 -5.25
CA VAL A 126 -8.52 10.77 -6.31
C VAL A 126 -7.94 11.69 -7.39
N ASP A 127 -7.27 12.79 -7.00
CA ASP A 127 -6.61 13.72 -7.93
C ASP A 127 -5.50 13.03 -8.74
N PHE A 128 -4.85 12.02 -8.15
CA PHE A 128 -3.85 11.19 -8.84
C PHE A 128 -4.49 10.09 -9.71
N ASN A 129 -5.82 10.07 -9.81
CA ASN A 129 -6.57 9.07 -10.54
C ASN A 129 -6.15 7.63 -10.16
N TYR A 130 -5.91 7.42 -8.86
CA TYR A 130 -5.53 6.12 -8.30
C TYR A 130 -4.25 5.51 -8.92
N VAL A 131 -3.38 6.34 -9.49
CA VAL A 131 -2.11 5.91 -10.08
C VAL A 131 -1.04 5.85 -8.99
N ASN A 132 -0.61 4.63 -8.65
CA ASN A 132 0.53 4.43 -7.76
C ASN A 132 1.83 4.26 -8.55
N GLU A 133 2.41 5.39 -8.96
CA GLU A 133 3.78 5.43 -9.50
C GLU A 133 4.76 5.93 -8.42
N TYR A 134 5.92 5.26 -8.30
CA TYR A 134 6.98 5.68 -7.38
C TYR A 134 8.38 5.35 -7.82
N ILE A 135 9.32 6.17 -7.38
CA ILE A 135 10.75 5.88 -7.51
C ILE A 135 11.15 4.97 -6.34
N TYR A 136 11.47 3.71 -6.63
CA TYR A 136 12.00 2.78 -5.64
C TYR A 136 13.42 3.15 -5.23
N THR A 137 14.29 3.41 -6.22
CA THR A 137 15.66 3.87 -5.97
C THR A 137 16.18 4.70 -7.13
N LYS A 138 17.22 5.49 -6.89
CA LYS A 138 17.88 6.28 -7.93
C LYS A 138 19.38 6.39 -7.67
N LYS A 139 20.16 6.45 -8.76
CA LYS A 139 21.59 6.73 -8.74
C LYS A 139 21.93 7.85 -9.70
N SER A 140 22.83 8.73 -9.28
CA SER A 140 23.38 9.77 -10.15
C SER A 140 24.58 9.23 -10.93
N SER A 141 24.78 9.71 -12.15
CA SER A 141 26.02 9.44 -12.88
C SER A 141 27.24 10.04 -12.16
N PRO A 142 28.46 9.51 -12.38
CA PRO A 142 29.68 10.04 -11.74
C PRO A 142 29.88 11.54 -11.97
N ASN A 143 29.62 12.00 -13.19
CA ASN A 143 29.68 13.42 -13.57
C ASN A 143 28.44 14.24 -13.16
N ARG A 144 27.50 13.64 -12.41
CA ARG A 144 26.26 14.26 -11.90
C ARG A 144 25.32 14.87 -12.97
N LYS A 145 25.54 14.58 -14.25
CA LYS A 145 24.71 15.09 -15.35
C LYS A 145 23.40 14.33 -15.52
N TYR A 146 23.35 13.07 -15.10
CA TYR A 146 22.22 12.17 -15.29
C TYR A 146 21.79 11.52 -13.98
N VAL A 147 20.52 11.14 -13.92
CA VAL A 147 19.95 10.33 -12.84
C VAL A 147 19.25 9.13 -13.48
N CYS A 148 19.66 7.94 -13.08
CA CYS A 148 18.96 6.70 -13.38
C CYS A 148 18.05 6.35 -12.19
N SER A 149 16.78 6.06 -12.44
CA SER A 149 15.78 5.72 -11.44
C SER A 149 15.15 4.37 -11.78
N ILE A 150 14.90 3.56 -10.76
CA ILE A 150 13.99 2.42 -10.84
C ILE A 150 12.62 2.93 -10.43
N ILE A 151 11.67 2.85 -11.35
CA ILE A 151 10.29 3.33 -11.18
C ILE A 151 9.38 2.10 -11.09
N CYS A 152 8.46 2.11 -10.15
CA CYS A 152 7.45 1.08 -9.96
C CYS A 152 6.08 1.69 -10.24
N GLU A 153 5.30 1.04 -11.08
CA GLU A 153 3.87 1.28 -11.28
C GLU A 153 3.15 0.10 -10.62
N HIS A 154 2.50 0.35 -9.48
CA HIS A 154 1.86 -0.68 -8.68
C HIS A 154 0.35 -0.67 -8.95
N ASP A 155 -0.15 -1.72 -9.59
CA ASP A 155 -1.56 -1.91 -9.91
C ASP A 155 -2.14 -3.10 -9.15
N VAL A 156 -3.46 -3.29 -9.22
CA VAL A 156 -4.21 -4.29 -8.44
C VAL A 156 -3.62 -5.70 -8.55
N SER A 157 -3.20 -6.12 -9.74
CA SER A 157 -2.78 -7.51 -10.00
C SER A 157 -1.30 -7.67 -10.32
N HIS A 158 -0.55 -6.58 -10.39
CA HIS A 158 0.85 -6.61 -10.78
C HIS A 158 1.61 -5.34 -10.41
N ILE A 159 2.93 -5.46 -10.35
CA ILE A 159 3.85 -4.32 -10.29
C ILE A 159 4.69 -4.34 -11.57
N ASP A 160 4.65 -3.23 -12.31
CA ASP A 160 5.54 -2.98 -13.43
C ASP A 160 6.75 -2.18 -12.97
N VAL A 161 7.94 -2.66 -13.33
CA VAL A 161 9.19 -2.02 -12.96
C VAL A 161 9.89 -1.50 -14.21
N TYR A 162 10.30 -0.25 -14.16
CA TYR A 162 10.96 0.46 -15.24
C TYR A 162 12.33 0.97 -14.80
N ILE A 163 13.26 1.03 -15.74
CA ILE A 163 14.47 1.84 -15.63
C ILE A 163 14.26 3.13 -16.40
N GLN A 164 14.54 4.27 -15.77
CA GLN A 164 14.42 5.59 -16.40
C GLN A 164 15.70 6.39 -16.21
N VAL A 165 16.27 6.89 -17.30
CA VAL A 165 17.39 7.83 -17.29
C VAL A 165 16.89 9.22 -17.67
N LYS A 166 17.17 10.23 -16.84
CA LYS A 166 16.87 11.64 -17.11
C LYS A 166 18.08 12.53 -16.88
N LYS A 167 18.11 13.70 -17.51
CA LYS A 167 19.07 14.75 -17.14
C LYS A 167 18.79 15.24 -15.71
N ARG A 168 19.84 15.52 -14.94
CA ARG A 168 19.70 16.04 -13.56
C ARG A 168 19.09 17.44 -13.57
N TYR A 169 19.51 18.27 -14.52
CA TYR A 169 18.98 19.60 -14.74
C TYR A 169 18.03 19.58 -15.94
N GLY A 170 16.80 20.05 -15.72
CA GLY A 170 15.71 19.98 -16.67
C GLY A 170 14.83 18.73 -16.52
N LYS A 171 13.60 18.79 -17.07
CA LYS A 171 12.62 17.68 -17.01
C LYS A 171 12.80 16.63 -18.12
N LYS A 172 13.85 16.71 -18.95
CA LYS A 172 14.01 15.84 -20.12
C LYS A 172 14.38 14.40 -19.71
N VAL A 173 13.46 13.48 -19.96
CA VAL A 173 13.70 12.03 -19.94
C VAL A 173 14.48 11.65 -21.20
N ILE A 174 15.52 10.83 -21.03
CA ILE A 174 16.38 10.33 -22.12
C ILE A 174 15.85 8.96 -22.59
N GLY A 175 15.43 8.13 -21.65
CA GLY A 175 14.75 6.87 -21.92
C GLY A 175 14.04 6.35 -20.67
N LYS A 176 12.93 5.63 -20.89
CA LYS A 176 12.19 4.83 -19.90
C LYS A 176 11.93 3.48 -20.56
N GLU A 177 12.34 2.39 -19.93
CA GLU A 177 12.15 1.02 -20.44
C GLU A 177 11.63 0.13 -19.32
N LYS A 178 10.66 -0.73 -19.63
CA LYS A 178 10.13 -1.70 -18.69
C LYS A 178 11.09 -2.88 -18.55
N ILE A 179 11.59 -3.11 -17.35
CA ILE A 179 12.56 -4.17 -17.07
C ILE A 179 11.90 -5.49 -16.69
N TYR A 180 10.80 -5.48 -15.95
CA TYR A 180 9.99 -6.68 -15.68
C TYR A 180 8.60 -6.34 -15.13
N ARG A 181 7.75 -7.37 -15.04
CA ARG A 181 6.44 -7.37 -14.36
C ARG A 181 6.40 -8.52 -13.35
N THR A 182 5.92 -8.27 -12.13
CA THR A 182 5.59 -9.32 -11.15
C THR A 182 4.10 -9.34 -10.88
N ARG A 183 3.52 -10.53 -10.67
CA ARG A 183 2.14 -10.69 -10.17
C ARG A 183 2.06 -10.80 -8.65
N TYR A 184 3.20 -10.91 -7.98
CA TYR A 184 3.28 -10.78 -6.53
C TYR A 184 3.37 -9.29 -6.21
N THR A 185 2.27 -8.73 -5.72
CA THR A 185 2.05 -7.30 -5.50
C THR A 185 2.44 -6.83 -4.10
N ASP A 186 2.96 -7.71 -3.24
CA ASP A 186 3.61 -7.27 -2.01
C ASP A 186 4.94 -6.60 -2.35
N GLU A 187 4.95 -5.26 -2.29
CA GLU A 187 6.08 -4.44 -2.70
C GLU A 187 7.30 -4.60 -1.80
N GLU A 188 7.13 -5.06 -0.55
CA GLU A 188 8.23 -5.27 0.39
C GLU A 188 9.16 -6.37 -0.10
N TYR A 189 8.62 -7.31 -0.88
CA TYR A 189 9.35 -8.43 -1.45
C TYR A 189 9.75 -8.25 -2.92
N LEU A 190 9.49 -7.08 -3.52
CA LEU A 190 9.67 -6.83 -4.96
C LEU A 190 11.07 -7.18 -5.48
N PHE A 191 12.10 -7.04 -4.64
CA PHE A 191 13.49 -7.39 -4.98
C PHE A 191 14.08 -8.49 -4.09
N PHE A 192 13.28 -9.14 -3.24
CA PHE A 192 13.79 -10.10 -2.24
C PHE A 192 14.53 -11.28 -2.90
N SER A 193 14.05 -11.76 -4.06
CA SER A 193 14.72 -12.79 -4.87
C SER A 193 16.09 -12.33 -5.40
N PHE A 194 16.23 -11.06 -5.76
CA PHE A 194 17.51 -10.49 -6.19
C PHE A 194 18.53 -10.44 -5.04
N TRP A 195 18.08 -10.14 -3.82
CA TRP A 195 18.95 -10.11 -2.64
C TRP A 195 19.37 -11.52 -2.19
N LYS A 196 18.49 -12.51 -2.24
CA LYS A 196 18.81 -13.91 -1.89
C LYS A 196 19.94 -14.47 -2.75
N SER A 197 19.89 -14.25 -4.07
CA SER A 197 20.96 -14.67 -5.00
C SER A 197 22.34 -14.02 -4.76
N ARG A 198 22.36 -12.92 -3.99
CA ARG A 198 23.56 -12.15 -3.64
C ARG A 198 24.13 -12.53 -2.28
N MET A 199 23.29 -13.04 -1.37
CA MET A 199 23.72 -13.58 -0.08
C MET A 199 24.26 -15.01 -0.23
N ASP A 200 23.69 -15.81 -1.13
CA ASP A 200 24.20 -17.17 -1.44
C ASP A 200 25.53 -17.18 -2.23
N LYS A 201 26.07 -16.00 -2.56
CA LYS A 201 27.36 -15.80 -3.27
C LYS A 201 28.42 -15.11 -2.41
N ARG A 202 28.24 -15.06 -1.09
CA ARG A 202 29.23 -14.61 -0.11
C ARG A 202 29.54 -15.74 0.84
#